data_AF-A0A7J4XM29-F1
#
_entry.id   AF-A0A7J4XM29-F1
#
_cell.length_a   1.000
_cell.length_b   1.000
_cell.length_c   1.000
_cell.angle_alpha   90.00
_cell.angle_beta   90.00
_cell.angle_gamma   90.00
#
_symmetry.space_group_name_H-M   'P 1'
#
loop_
_entity.id
_entity.type
_entity.pdbx_description
1 polymer ?
#
loop_
_entity_poly.entity_id
_entity_poly.type
_entity_poly.pdbx_seq_one_letter_code
_entity_poly.pdbx_strand_id
1 'polypeptide(L)'
;MSGKKKKEELLPFIYVKVFLRDRQGKEDYFTTPIRLTEDEAHKYYVGRWWNMGIENDYLMLCYKIEILHPEKSENNEESKQ
;
A
#
# COMPACT_ATOMS: atom_id res chain seq x y z
N MET A 1 41.04 -12.23 -0.98
CA MET A 1 39.96 -11.83 -1.89
C MET A 1 38.92 -11.05 -1.09
N SER A 2 38.88 -9.72 -1.21
CA SER A 2 37.91 -8.88 -0.50
C SER A 2 36.58 -8.93 -1.27
N GLY A 3 35.65 -9.75 -0.80
CA GLY A 3 34.30 -9.83 -1.37
C GLY A 3 33.56 -8.54 -1.05
N LYS A 4 33.47 -7.63 -2.03
CA LYS A 4 32.56 -6.49 -1.97
C LYS A 4 31.13 -7.03 -1.82
N LYS A 5 30.54 -6.92 -0.63
CA LYS A 5 29.09 -7.14 -0.45
C LYS A 5 28.38 -6.15 -1.36
N LYS A 6 27.65 -6.63 -2.37
CA LYS A 6 26.72 -5.81 -3.14
C LYS A 6 25.73 -5.20 -2.12
N LYS A 7 25.62 -3.87 -2.09
CA LYS A 7 24.52 -3.22 -1.38
C LYS A 7 23.25 -3.68 -2.07
N GLU A 8 22.40 -4.40 -1.36
CA GLU A 8 21.09 -4.77 -1.83
C GLU A 8 20.28 -3.47 -1.95
N GLU A 9 19.92 -3.10 -3.17
CA GLU A 9 19.10 -1.91 -3.42
C GLU A 9 17.67 -2.23 -2.97
N LEU A 10 17.22 -1.55 -1.92
CA LEU A 10 15.85 -1.66 -1.45
C LEU A 10 14.91 -1.08 -2.50
N LEU A 11 13.81 -1.78 -2.77
CA LEU A 11 12.73 -1.28 -3.62
C LEU A 11 12.25 0.10 -3.13
N PRO A 12 11.85 1.00 -4.06
CA PRO A 12 11.25 2.27 -3.69
C PRO A 12 9.96 2.04 -2.90
N PHE A 13 9.61 3.00 -2.05
CA PHE A 13 8.31 2.97 -1.38
C PHE A 13 7.20 3.26 -2.38
N ILE A 14 6.13 2.47 -2.31
CA ILE A 14 4.83 2.79 -2.88
C ILE A 14 3.83 2.99 -1.74
N TYR A 15 2.82 3.83 -1.95
CA TYR A 15 1.71 3.97 -1.02
C TYR A 15 0.58 3.07 -1.46
N VAL A 16 0.03 2.28 -0.54
CA VAL A 16 -1.10 1.40 -0.81
C VAL A 16 -2.24 1.78 0.10
N LYS A 17 -3.42 2.02 -0.49
CA LYS A 17 -4.68 2.13 0.21
C LYS A 17 -5.33 0.74 0.27
N VAL A 18 -5.51 0.24 1.48
CA VAL A 18 -6.05 -1.09 1.77
C VAL A 18 -7.50 -0.95 2.21
N PHE A 19 -8.42 -1.54 1.46
CA PHE A 19 -9.86 -1.50 1.73
C PHE A 19 -10.28 -2.76 2.47
N LEU A 20 -10.97 -2.56 3.58
CA LEU A 20 -11.32 -3.59 4.55
C LEU A 20 -12.83 -3.70 4.69
N ARG A 21 -13.33 -4.92 4.88
CA ARG A 21 -14.75 -5.18 5.16
C ARG A 21 -14.88 -6.23 6.27
N ASP A 22 -15.70 -5.96 7.27
CA ASP A 22 -15.99 -6.95 8.31
C ASP A 22 -17.04 -7.98 7.85
N ARG A 23 -17.40 -8.93 8.72
CA ARG A 23 -18.40 -9.95 8.42
C ARG A 23 -19.84 -9.41 8.28
N GLN A 24 -20.12 -8.23 8.83
CA GLN A 24 -21.42 -7.58 8.77
C GLN A 24 -21.55 -6.64 7.57
N GLY A 25 -20.46 -6.43 6.82
CA GLY A 25 -20.41 -5.57 5.65
C GLY A 25 -19.94 -4.14 5.94
N LYS A 26 -19.52 -3.83 7.17
CA LYS A 26 -18.95 -2.52 7.50
C LYS A 26 -17.59 -2.38 6.84
N GLU A 27 -17.40 -1.29 6.11
CA GLU A 27 -16.17 -0.96 5.39
C GLU A 27 -15.28 0.00 6.19
N ASP A 28 -13.97 -0.12 5.99
CA ASP A 28 -12.95 0.79 6.49
C ASP A 28 -11.73 0.77 5.54
N TYR A 29 -10.76 1.66 5.74
CA TYR A 29 -9.51 1.63 4.98
C TYR A 29 -8.34 2.21 5.78
N PHE A 30 -7.13 1.83 5.38
CA PHE A 30 -5.91 2.51 5.80
C PHE A 30 -4.96 2.69 4.62
N THR A 31 -4.05 3.64 4.74
CA THR A 31 -2.98 3.87 3.76
C THR A 31 -1.64 3.62 4.43
N THR A 32 -0.75 2.88 3.77
CA THR A 32 0.57 2.56 4.30
C THR A 32 1.64 2.57 3.20
N PRO A 33 2.85 3.09 3.49
CA PRO A 33 3.99 2.94 2.59
C PRO A 33 4.59 1.53 2.72
N ILE A 34 4.84 0.86 1.60
CA ILE A 34 5.46 -0.47 1.55
C ILE A 34 6.59 -0.52 0.53
N ARG A 35 7.52 -1.47 0.70
CA ARG A 35 8.59 -1.78 -0.27
C ARG A 35 8.31 -3.10 -0.96
N LEU A 36 7.17 -3.18 -1.62
CA LEU A 36 6.74 -4.31 -2.43
C LEU A 36 6.40 -3.80 -3.84
N THR A 37 6.52 -4.66 -4.83
CA THR A 37 5.88 -4.42 -6.14
C THR A 37 4.36 -4.43 -5.99
N GLU A 38 3.64 -3.90 -6.98
CA GLU A 38 2.17 -3.89 -6.97
C GLU A 38 1.58 -5.31 -6.89
N ASP A 39 2.17 -6.25 -7.63
CA ASP A 39 1.77 -7.67 -7.61
C ASP A 39 1.99 -8.32 -6.25
N GLU A 40 3.14 -8.04 -5.60
CA GLU A 40 3.43 -8.52 -4.25
C GLU A 40 2.48 -7.90 -3.23
N ALA A 41 2.19 -6.61 -3.36
CA ALA A 41 1.22 -5.91 -2.52
C ALA A 41 -0.16 -6.56 -2.64
N HIS A 42 -0.62 -6.85 -3.87
CA HIS A 42 -1.91 -7.49 -4.10
C HIS A 42 -1.97 -8.87 -3.44
N LYS A 43 -0.93 -9.71 -3.62
CA LYS A 43 -0.81 -11.03 -2.98
C LYS A 43 -0.69 -10.95 -1.46
N TYR A 44 -0.09 -9.89 -0.95
CA TYR A 44 0.11 -9.69 0.49
C TYR A 44 -1.18 -9.25 1.18
N TYR A 45 -1.93 -8.31 0.60
CA TYR A 45 -3.10 -7.73 1.26
C TYR A 45 -4.40 -8.47 0.93
N VAL A 46 -4.71 -8.67 -0.35
CA VAL A 46 -6.04 -9.11 -0.78
C VAL A 46 -6.32 -10.55 -0.30
N GLY A 47 -7.49 -10.76 0.29
CA GLY A 47 -7.92 -12.03 0.84
C GLY A 47 -7.45 -12.29 2.29
N ARG A 48 -6.68 -11.38 2.90
CA ARG A 48 -6.22 -11.53 4.30
C ARG A 48 -7.13 -10.80 5.29
N TRP A 49 -7.27 -11.39 6.47
CA TRP A 49 -7.94 -10.77 7.61
C TRP A 49 -6.96 -9.96 8.44
N TRP A 50 -7.33 -8.73 8.77
CA TRP A 50 -6.55 -7.77 9.54
C TRP A 50 -7.25 -7.46 10.85
N ASN A 51 -6.51 -7.43 11.96
CA ASN A 51 -7.05 -6.99 13.24
C ASN A 51 -6.94 -5.46 13.32
N MET A 52 -8.09 -4.79 13.24
CA MET A 52 -8.25 -3.34 13.36
C MET A 52 -8.71 -2.93 14.77
N GLY A 53 -8.71 -3.88 15.70
CA GLY A 53 -9.04 -3.67 17.09
C GLY A 53 -8.01 -2.82 17.82
N ILE A 54 -8.47 -1.90 18.67
CA ILE A 54 -7.60 -1.20 19.62
C ILE A 54 -7.64 -1.92 20.98
N GLU A 55 -8.83 -2.07 21.55
CA GLU A 55 -9.04 -2.72 22.84
C GLU A 55 -9.41 -4.20 22.72
N ASN A 56 -10.19 -4.55 21.69
CA ASN A 56 -10.67 -5.91 21.42
C ASN A 56 -10.42 -6.27 19.96
N ASP A 57 -10.26 -7.55 19.66
CA ASP A 57 -10.10 -8.04 18.29
C ASP A 57 -11.26 -7.59 17.39
N TYR A 58 -10.92 -6.93 16.30
CA TYR A 58 -11.87 -6.51 15.28
C TYR A 58 -11.33 -6.88 13.90
N LEU A 59 -11.69 -8.08 13.44
CA LEU A 59 -11.16 -8.65 12.21
C LEU A 59 -11.92 -8.14 10.98
N MET A 60 -11.17 -7.61 10.01
CA MET A 60 -11.71 -7.16 8.73
C MET A 60 -10.93 -7.78 7.57
N LEU A 61 -11.65 -8.25 6.54
CA LEU A 61 -11.09 -8.81 5.32
C LEU A 61 -10.63 -7.69 4.39
N CYS A 62 -9.38 -7.74 3.95
CA CYS A 62 -8.95 -6.91 2.83
C CYS A 62 -9.52 -7.48 1.53
N TYR A 63 -10.46 -6.76 0.91
CA TYR A 63 -11.12 -7.19 -0.33
C TYR A 63 -10.60 -6.45 -1.56
N LYS A 64 -9.87 -5.34 -1.38
CA LYS A 64 -9.31 -4.53 -2.48
C LYS A 64 -8.10 -3.73 -1.98
N ILE A 65 -7.15 -3.47 -2.88
CA ILE A 65 -6.13 -2.44 -2.68
C ILE A 65 -6.14 -1.44 -3.84
N GLU A 66 -5.61 -0.25 -3.60
CA GLU A 66 -5.27 0.75 -4.62
C GLU A 66 -3.83 1.23 -4.40
N ILE A 67 -3.07 1.31 -5.48
CA ILE A 67 -1.73 1.89 -5.46
C ILE A 67 -1.87 3.40 -5.66
N LEU A 68 -1.35 4.17 -4.71
CA LEU A 68 -1.32 5.61 -4.76
C LEU A 68 0.04 6.02 -5.31
N HIS A 69 0.07 6.43 -6.57
CA HIS A 69 1.24 7.11 -7.11
C HIS A 69 1.19 8.57 -6.64
N PRO A 70 2.26 9.11 -6.04
CA PRO A 70 2.35 10.55 -5.89
C PRO A 70 2.22 11.14 -7.30
N GLU A 71 1.19 11.95 -7.51
CA GLU A 71 0.97 12.65 -8.76
C GLU A 71 2.30 13.29 -9.16
N LYS A 72 2.81 12.96 -10.35
CA LYS A 72 3.83 13.81 -10.95
C LYS A 72 3.12 15.13 -11.14
N SER A 73 3.50 16.15 -10.37
CA SER A 73 3.00 17.50 -10.58
C SER A 73 3.21 17.83 -12.06
N GLU A 74 2.13 17.83 -12.84
CA GLU A 74 2.15 18.38 -14.17
C GLU A 74 2.44 19.86 -13.99
N ASN A 75 3.67 20.27 -14.30
CA ASN A 75 4.02 21.66 -14.44
C ASN A 75 3.17 22.20 -15.59
N ASN A 76 1.99 22.71 -15.27
CA ASN A 76 1.22 23.54 -16.18
C ASN A 76 1.99 24.86 -16.33
N GLU A 77 2.95 24.87 -17.26
CA GLU A 77 3.51 26.11 -17.79
C GLU A 77 2.34 26.90 -18.40
N GLU A 78 1.99 27.99 -17.70
CA GLU A 78 1.10 29.04 -18.19
C GLU A 78 1.55 29.49 -19.58
N SER A 79 0.88 29.02 -20.62
CA SER A 79 0.88 29.70 -21.91
C SER A 79 -0.04 30.91 -21.77
N LYS A 80 0.51 32.01 -21.27
CA LYS A 80 -0.07 33.35 -21.40
C LYS A 80 -0.14 33.68 -22.90
N GLN A 81 -1.36 33.69 -23.44
CA GLN A 81 -1.70 34.44 -24.65
C GLN A 81 -1.91 35.92 -24.31
#